data_AF-A0A2H6MVD3-F1
#
_entry.id   AF-A0A2H6MVD3-F1
#
_cell.length_a   1.000
_cell.length_b   1.000
_cell.length_c   1.000
_cell.angle_alpha   90.00
_cell.angle_beta   90.00
_cell.angle_gamma   90.00
#
_symmetry.space_group_name_H-M   'P 1'
#
loop_
_entity.id
_entity.type
_entity.pdbx_description
1 polymer ?
#
loop_
_entity_poly.entity_id
_entity_poly.type
_entity_poly.pdbx_seq_one_letter_code
_entity_poly.pdbx_strand_id
1 'polypeptide(L)'
;YQWEVIGPALEGKNIIIWLPTGAGKTRAAVYVCKKHLESQGKNKVVVLVNTVPLVDQHLKNEFSFLQSQFQITSVYGDSIQKLFFSDIVKSHDLIICTAQILYNALNNQEEEMHVELTDFSLLVIDECHHTHKGTVYNKIMENYLDRKLK
;
A
#
# COMPACT_ATOMS: atom_id res chain seq x y z
N TYR A 1 -14.76 -9.31 16.72
CA TYR A 1 -15.12 -8.62 15.47
C TYR A 1 -13.93 -8.16 14.64
N GLN A 2 -13.16 -7.10 14.98
CA GLN A 2 -12.02 -6.68 14.12
C GLN A 2 -10.99 -7.81 13.91
N TRP A 3 -10.72 -8.61 14.95
CA TRP A 3 -9.84 -9.78 14.88
C TRP A 3 -10.32 -10.86 13.89
N GLU A 4 -11.63 -11.13 13.87
CA GLU A 4 -12.22 -12.15 12.98
C GLU A 4 -12.12 -11.74 11.52
N VAL A 5 -12.22 -10.44 11.24
CA VAL A 5 -12.16 -9.91 9.87
C VAL A 5 -10.73 -9.93 9.32
N ILE A 6 -9.71 -9.73 10.16
CA ILE A 6 -8.31 -9.70 9.73
C ILE A 6 -7.57 -11.03 9.89
N GLY A 7 -8.12 -12.00 10.63
CA GLY A 7 -7.50 -13.31 10.86
C GLY A 7 -6.95 -13.96 9.59
N PRO A 8 -7.74 -14.06 8.49
CA PRO A 8 -7.23 -14.59 7.24
C PRO A 8 -6.07 -13.78 6.62
N ALA A 9 -6.02 -12.45 6.78
CA ALA A 9 -4.89 -11.65 6.33
C ALA A 9 -3.62 -11.95 7.14
N LEU A 10 -3.76 -12.20 8.44
CA LEU A 10 -2.63 -12.61 9.31
C LEU A 10 -2.09 -14.00 8.94
N GLU A 11 -2.91 -14.84 8.30
CA GLU A 11 -2.52 -16.13 7.71
C GLU A 11 -1.93 -15.99 6.29
N GLY A 12 -1.80 -14.77 5.77
CA GLY A 12 -1.25 -14.51 4.43
C GLY A 12 -2.25 -14.67 3.28
N LYS A 13 -3.57 -14.70 3.56
CA LYS A 13 -4.60 -14.76 2.51
C LYS A 13 -4.95 -13.36 2.00
N ASN A 14 -5.17 -13.24 0.70
CA ASN A 14 -5.75 -12.04 0.10
C ASN A 14 -7.21 -11.91 0.54
N ILE A 15 -7.59 -10.77 1.13
CA ILE A 15 -8.95 -10.51 1.62
C ILE A 15 -9.47 -9.12 1.26
N ILE A 16 -10.79 -8.96 1.41
CA ILE A 16 -11.45 -7.66 1.49
C ILE A 16 -11.99 -7.48 2.91
N ILE A 17 -11.57 -6.41 3.58
CA ILE A 17 -12.09 -6.03 4.91
C ILE A 17 -13.42 -5.29 4.72
N TRP A 18 -14.53 -6.02 4.85
CA TRP A 18 -15.87 -5.45 4.73
C TRP A 18 -16.43 -5.08 6.11
N LEU A 19 -16.29 -3.80 6.47
CA LEU A 19 -16.85 -3.22 7.70
C LEU A 19 -17.59 -1.91 7.38
N PRO A 20 -18.60 -1.53 8.18
CA PRO A 20 -19.26 -0.23 8.06
C PRO A 20 -18.29 0.96 8.12
N THR A 21 -18.69 2.11 7.59
CA THR A 21 -17.93 3.36 7.74
C THR A 21 -17.82 3.73 9.22
N GLY A 22 -16.64 4.20 9.65
CA GLY A 22 -16.38 4.50 11.06
C GLY A 22 -16.07 3.28 11.95
N ALA A 23 -16.20 2.05 11.45
CA ALA A 23 -15.94 0.83 12.23
C ALA A 23 -14.43 0.48 12.40
N GLY A 24 -13.54 1.38 11.96
CA GLY A 24 -12.08 1.21 12.11
C GLY A 24 -11.40 0.31 11.08
N LYS A 25 -11.88 0.29 9.82
CA LYS A 25 -11.23 -0.44 8.71
C LYS A 25 -9.74 -0.13 8.59
N THR A 26 -9.40 1.15 8.62
CA THR A 26 -8.02 1.62 8.53
C THR A 26 -7.16 1.04 9.65
N ARG A 27 -7.62 1.12 10.90
CA ARG A 27 -6.89 0.60 12.06
C ARG A 27 -6.72 -0.92 12.00
N ALA A 28 -7.70 -1.64 11.48
CA ALA A 28 -7.59 -3.07 11.20
C ALA A 28 -6.48 -3.35 10.15
N ALA A 29 -6.43 -2.57 9.07
CA ALA A 29 -5.37 -2.66 8.06
C ALA A 29 -3.98 -2.31 8.64
N VAL A 30 -3.87 -1.27 9.48
CA VAL A 30 -2.60 -0.92 10.14
C VAL A 30 -2.10 -2.06 11.01
N TYR A 31 -2.99 -2.76 11.72
CA TYR A 31 -2.60 -3.93 12.50
C TYR A 31 -2.05 -5.06 11.63
N VAL A 32 -2.67 -5.33 10.47
CA VAL A 32 -2.16 -6.29 9.49
C VAL A 32 -0.78 -5.86 8.99
N CYS A 33 -0.60 -4.59 8.60
CA CYS A 33 0.71 -4.06 8.19
C CYS A 33 1.77 -4.25 9.27
N LYS A 34 1.44 -3.93 10.53
CA LYS A 34 2.36 -4.13 11.66
C LYS A 34 2.79 -5.58 11.78
N LYS A 35 1.84 -6.51 11.81
CA LYS A 35 2.14 -7.94 11.96
C LYS A 35 2.92 -8.50 10.78
N HIS A 36 2.61 -8.03 9.58
CA HIS A 36 3.35 -8.35 8.37
C HIS A 36 4.81 -7.89 8.47
N LEU A 37 5.05 -6.64 8.88
CA LEU A 37 6.39 -6.08 9.04
C LEU A 37 7.18 -6.71 10.21
N GLU A 38 6.52 -7.09 11.31
CA GLU A 38 7.13 -7.82 12.43
C GLU A 38 7.53 -9.27 12.06
N SER A 39 7.00 -9.81 10.96
CA SER A 39 7.28 -11.18 10.55
C SER A 39 8.69 -11.34 9.96
N GLN A 40 9.23 -12.56 9.99
CA GLN A 40 10.59 -12.84 9.53
C GLN A 40 10.71 -12.61 8.01
N GLY A 41 11.70 -11.80 7.60
CA GLY A 41 12.00 -11.54 6.20
C GLY A 41 12.14 -10.05 5.90
N LYS A 42 12.53 -9.74 4.65
CA LYS A 42 12.53 -8.36 4.15
C LYS A 42 11.12 -8.02 3.66
N ASN A 43 10.24 -7.69 4.60
CA ASN A 43 8.87 -7.30 4.29
C ASN A 43 8.80 -5.83 3.89
N LYS A 44 8.01 -5.55 2.86
CA LYS A 44 7.73 -4.20 2.35
C LYS A 44 6.24 -4.05 2.07
N VAL A 45 5.68 -2.93 2.52
CA VAL A 45 4.25 -2.64 2.44
C VAL A 45 4.03 -1.38 1.62
N VAL A 46 3.00 -1.38 0.78
CA VAL A 46 2.48 -0.15 0.16
C VAL A 46 0.99 0.00 0.46
N VAL A 47 0.60 1.19 0.89
CA VAL A 47 -0.79 1.57 1.18
C VAL A 47 -1.22 2.57 0.12
N LEU A 48 -2.20 2.17 -0.70
CA LEU A 48 -2.75 3.00 -1.76
C LEU A 48 -4.02 3.71 -1.32
N VAL A 49 -4.07 5.01 -1.55
CA VAL A 49 -5.23 5.85 -1.23
C VAL A 49 -5.71 6.62 -2.46
N ASN A 50 -6.96 7.07 -2.43
CA ASN A 50 -7.58 7.74 -3.58
C ASN A 50 -7.25 9.24 -3.70
N THR A 51 -6.91 9.92 -2.59
CA THR A 51 -6.69 11.37 -2.60
C THR A 51 -5.47 11.78 -1.79
N VAL A 52 -4.87 12.92 -2.14
CA VAL A 52 -3.70 13.47 -1.44
C VAL A 52 -3.98 13.77 0.04
N PRO A 53 -5.12 14.39 0.44
CA PRO A 53 -5.40 14.62 1.86
C PRO A 53 -5.47 13.33 2.68
N LEU A 54 -5.92 12.23 2.08
CA LEU A 54 -5.95 10.94 2.75
C LEU A 54 -4.55 10.42 3.04
N VAL A 55 -3.54 10.70 2.20
CA VAL A 55 -2.16 10.29 2.45
C VAL A 55 -1.67 10.86 3.78
N ASP A 56 -1.80 12.17 3.97
CA ASP A 56 -1.40 12.85 5.19
C ASP A 56 -2.21 12.39 6.41
N GLN A 57 -3.52 12.20 6.23
CA GLN A 57 -4.41 11.75 7.28
C GLN A 57 -4.03 10.34 7.77
N HIS A 58 -3.81 9.40 6.84
CA HIS A 58 -3.41 8.03 7.15
C HIS A 58 -2.05 8.02 7.85
N LEU A 59 -1.07 8.76 7.34
CA LEU A 59 0.25 8.83 7.98
C LEU A 59 0.17 9.37 9.40
N LYS A 60 -0.44 10.54 9.60
CA LYS A 60 -0.45 11.24 10.90
C LYS A 60 -1.32 10.54 11.94
N ASN A 61 -2.51 10.07 11.55
CA ASN A 61 -3.52 9.61 12.50
C ASN A 61 -3.49 8.10 12.73
N GLU A 62 -3.01 7.33 11.76
CA GLU A 62 -3.15 5.87 11.77
C GLU A 62 -1.81 5.15 11.71
N PHE A 63 -0.83 5.61 10.92
CA PHE A 63 0.47 4.93 10.81
C PHE A 63 1.58 5.52 11.69
N SER A 64 1.35 6.68 12.32
CA SER A 64 2.37 7.39 13.12
C SER A 64 2.94 6.56 14.27
N PHE A 65 2.15 5.70 14.89
CA PHE A 65 2.63 4.84 15.98
C PHE A 65 3.64 3.77 15.53
N LEU A 66 3.64 3.42 14.25
CA LEU A 66 4.58 2.45 13.66
C LEU A 66 5.93 3.08 13.31
N GLN A 67 6.02 4.43 13.25
CA GLN A 67 7.27 5.13 12.92
C GLN A 67 8.38 4.95 13.96
N SER A 68 8.03 4.51 15.17
CA SER A 68 9.02 4.17 16.21
C SER A 68 9.78 2.86 15.93
N GLN A 69 9.26 2.02 15.03
CA GLN A 69 9.79 0.68 14.75
C GLN A 69 10.17 0.47 13.28
N PHE A 70 9.53 1.21 12.37
CA PHE A 70 9.65 1.02 10.93
C PHE A 70 9.91 2.34 10.22
N GLN A 71 10.63 2.29 9.09
CA GLN A 71 10.81 3.42 8.18
C GLN A 71 9.53 3.60 7.35
N ILE A 72 8.77 4.65 7.66
CA ILE A 72 7.48 4.93 7.01
C ILE A 72 7.53 6.29 6.35
N THR A 73 7.08 6.33 5.10
CA THR A 73 7.00 7.57 4.33
C THR A 73 5.69 7.70 3.57
N SER A 74 5.39 8.93 3.19
CA SER A 74 4.25 9.29 2.35
C SER A 74 4.71 9.98 1.07
N VAL A 75 4.15 9.58 -0.08
CA VAL A 75 4.45 10.18 -1.38
C VAL A 75 3.15 10.63 -2.04
N TYR A 76 3.08 11.91 -2.42
CA TYR A 76 1.89 12.51 -3.03
C TYR A 76 2.23 13.71 -3.92
N GLY A 77 1.41 13.96 -4.95
CA GLY A 77 1.61 15.06 -5.91
C GLY A 77 2.95 14.95 -6.65
N ASP A 78 3.59 16.10 -6.91
CA ASP A 78 4.90 16.20 -7.61
C ASP A 78 6.12 15.94 -6.72
N SER A 79 5.94 15.40 -5.50
CA SER A 79 7.07 15.06 -4.61
C SER A 79 8.06 14.06 -5.27
N ILE A 80 7.58 13.32 -6.27
CA ILE A 80 8.35 12.39 -7.08
C ILE A 80 9.35 13.08 -8.02
N GLN A 81 9.08 14.29 -8.51
CA GLN A 81 10.00 14.97 -9.44
C GLN A 81 11.33 15.35 -8.78
N LYS A 82 11.42 15.27 -7.45
CA LYS A 82 12.63 15.55 -6.67
C LYS A 82 13.26 14.30 -6.04
N LEU A 83 12.59 13.15 -6.13
CA LEU A 83 12.97 11.93 -5.42
C LEU A 83 12.72 10.70 -6.30
N PHE A 84 13.76 9.90 -6.48
CA PHE A 84 13.69 8.61 -7.17
C PHE A 84 12.78 7.65 -6.40
N PHE A 85 11.62 7.32 -6.99
CA PHE A 85 10.62 6.49 -6.30
C PHE A 85 11.16 5.08 -6.00
N SER A 86 12.06 4.57 -6.85
CA SER A 86 12.78 3.31 -6.60
C SER A 86 13.60 3.37 -5.30
N ASP A 87 14.29 4.49 -5.04
CA ASP A 87 15.09 4.66 -3.83
C ASP A 87 14.24 4.82 -2.57
N ILE A 88 13.10 5.51 -2.68
CA ILE A 88 12.10 5.58 -1.60
C ILE A 88 11.63 4.15 -1.25
N VAL A 89 11.25 3.37 -2.27
CA VAL A 89 10.80 1.99 -2.07
C VAL A 89 11.92 1.15 -1.44
N LYS A 90 13.17 1.27 -1.88
CA LYS A 90 14.30 0.53 -1.30
C LYS A 90 14.58 0.89 0.17
N SER A 91 14.49 2.17 0.53
CA SER A 91 14.89 2.69 1.84
C SER A 91 13.80 2.66 2.93
N HIS A 92 12.54 2.41 2.56
CA HIS A 92 11.42 2.40 3.51
C HIS A 92 10.73 1.03 3.60
N ASP A 93 10.23 0.72 4.79
CA ASP A 93 9.48 -0.51 5.08
C ASP A 93 8.02 -0.38 4.65
N LEU A 94 7.43 0.82 4.82
CA LEU A 94 6.06 1.12 4.44
C LEU A 94 5.94 2.45 3.70
N ILE A 95 5.27 2.43 2.56
CA ILE A 95 5.03 3.60 1.72
C ILE A 95 3.52 3.85 1.62
N ILE A 96 3.07 5.05 1.94
CA ILE A 96 1.68 5.49 1.72
C ILE A 96 1.67 6.42 0.52
N CYS A 97 0.93 6.08 -0.54
CA CYS A 97 0.86 6.94 -1.72
C CYS A 97 -0.48 6.87 -2.43
N THR A 98 -0.71 7.79 -3.37
CA THR A 98 -1.88 7.69 -4.24
C THR A 98 -1.70 6.56 -5.25
N ALA A 99 -2.80 5.95 -5.69
CA ALA A 99 -2.77 4.90 -6.71
C ALA A 99 -1.98 5.31 -7.97
N GLN A 100 -2.13 6.56 -8.40
CA GLN A 100 -1.49 7.10 -9.60
C GLN A 100 0.03 7.08 -9.50
N ILE A 101 0.57 7.30 -8.31
CA ILE A 101 2.02 7.29 -8.08
C ILE A 101 2.59 5.90 -8.32
N LEU A 102 2.01 4.88 -7.68
CA LEU A 102 2.46 3.50 -7.88
C LEU A 102 2.25 3.08 -9.34
N TYR A 103 1.11 3.43 -9.95
CA TYR A 103 0.85 3.11 -11.35
C TYR A 103 1.89 3.74 -12.28
N ASN A 104 2.25 5.01 -12.09
CA ASN A 104 3.29 5.65 -12.90
C ASN A 104 4.64 4.96 -12.73
N ALA A 105 5.02 4.62 -11.50
CA ALA A 105 6.29 3.94 -11.22
C ALA A 105 6.35 2.53 -11.84
N LEU A 106 5.25 1.77 -11.80
CA LEU A 106 5.15 0.44 -12.43
C LEU A 106 5.24 0.46 -13.97
N ASN A 107 5.01 1.63 -14.59
CA ASN A 107 5.04 1.81 -16.04
C ASN A 107 6.20 2.71 -16.50
N ASN A 108 7.10 3.10 -15.60
CA ASN A 108 8.22 3.95 -15.94
C ASN A 108 9.35 3.10 -16.55
N GLN A 109 10.09 3.65 -17.51
CA GLN A 109 11.24 2.97 -18.13
C GLN A 109 12.57 3.40 -17.53
N GLU A 110 12.60 4.50 -16.79
CA GLU A 110 13.79 5.00 -16.11
C GLU A 110 14.02 4.21 -14.82
N GLU A 111 15.20 3.59 -14.67
CA GLU A 111 15.52 2.68 -13.57
C GLU A 111 15.36 3.31 -12.18
N GLU A 112 15.67 4.61 -12.05
CA GLU A 112 15.56 5.38 -10.81
C GLU A 112 14.10 5.57 -10.35
N MET A 113 13.16 5.44 -11.30
CA MET A 113 11.74 5.66 -11.11
C MET A 113 10.93 4.37 -11.12
N HIS A 114 11.47 3.34 -11.78
CA HIS A 114 10.81 2.07 -11.98
C HIS A 114 10.79 1.23 -10.70
N VAL A 115 9.64 0.60 -10.48
CA VAL A 115 9.43 -0.39 -9.42
C VAL A 115 8.60 -1.53 -9.97
N GLU A 116 8.67 -2.68 -9.30
CA GLU A 116 7.93 -3.88 -9.64
C GLU A 116 6.94 -4.22 -8.53
N LEU A 117 5.82 -4.88 -8.87
CA LEU A 117 4.88 -5.37 -7.85
C LEU A 117 5.57 -6.35 -6.88
N THR A 118 6.60 -7.05 -7.34
CA THR A 118 7.42 -7.98 -6.53
C THR A 118 8.33 -7.28 -5.53
N ASP A 119 8.51 -5.95 -5.61
CA ASP A 119 9.23 -5.18 -4.59
C ASP A 119 8.41 -5.07 -3.31
N PHE A 120 7.10 -5.34 -3.38
CA PHE A 120 6.17 -5.27 -2.27
C PHE A 120 5.69 -6.66 -1.87
N SER A 121 5.70 -6.92 -0.57
CA SER A 121 5.19 -8.16 0.02
C SER A 121 3.73 -8.04 0.50
N LEU A 122 3.20 -6.82 0.61
CA LEU A 122 1.81 -6.55 0.96
C LEU A 122 1.35 -5.24 0.29
N LEU A 123 0.20 -5.31 -0.37
CA LEU A 123 -0.50 -4.18 -0.96
C LEU A 123 -1.82 -3.96 -0.20
N VAL A 124 -1.99 -2.78 0.40
CA VAL A 124 -3.26 -2.37 1.03
C VAL A 124 -3.93 -1.34 0.14
N ILE A 125 -5.16 -1.60 -0.28
CA ILE A 125 -5.94 -0.70 -1.14
C ILE A 125 -7.08 -0.11 -0.32
N ASP A 126 -6.98 1.18 0.02
CA ASP A 126 -8.06 1.91 0.69
C ASP A 126 -9.23 2.14 -0.27
N GLU A 127 -10.45 2.11 0.26
CA GLU A 127 -11.69 2.19 -0.55
C GLU A 127 -11.66 1.29 -1.81
N CYS A 128 -11.23 0.03 -1.62
CA CYS A 128 -10.99 -0.94 -2.70
C CYS A 128 -12.19 -1.21 -3.61
N HIS A 129 -13.40 -0.78 -3.25
CA HIS A 129 -14.59 -0.85 -4.10
C HIS A 129 -14.44 0.00 -5.39
N HIS A 130 -13.48 0.92 -5.45
CA HIS A 130 -13.10 1.65 -6.67
C HIS A 130 -12.23 0.83 -7.65
N THR A 131 -11.91 -0.43 -7.35
CA THR A 131 -11.14 -1.34 -8.22
C THR A 131 -12.04 -1.94 -9.30
N HIS A 132 -12.46 -1.12 -10.27
CA HIS A 132 -13.33 -1.54 -11.36
C HIS A 132 -13.08 -0.75 -12.64
N LYS A 133 -13.43 -1.30 -13.81
CA LYS A 133 -13.38 -0.59 -15.10
C LYS A 133 -11.98 -0.01 -15.37
N GLY A 134 -11.90 1.19 -15.94
CA GLY A 134 -10.62 1.85 -16.25
C GLY A 134 -9.97 2.59 -15.08
N THR A 135 -10.34 2.34 -13.82
CA THR A 135 -9.72 3.04 -12.68
C THR A 135 -8.27 2.63 -12.47
N VAL A 136 -7.48 3.49 -11.83
CA VAL A 136 -6.05 3.24 -11.59
C VAL A 136 -5.84 2.00 -10.72
N TYR A 137 -6.67 1.78 -9.69
CA TYR A 137 -6.63 0.55 -8.91
C TYR A 137 -6.80 -0.68 -9.79
N ASN A 138 -7.80 -0.68 -10.69
CA ASN A 138 -8.03 -1.83 -11.55
C ASN A 138 -6.84 -2.08 -12.49
N LYS A 139 -6.23 -1.04 -13.06
CA LYS A 139 -5.02 -1.20 -13.90
C LYS A 139 -3.82 -1.79 -13.15
N ILE A 140 -3.60 -1.39 -11.89
CA ILE A 140 -2.56 -2.00 -11.04
C ILE A 140 -2.87 -3.48 -10.81
N MET A 141 -4.13 -3.81 -10.52
CA MET A 141 -4.55 -5.19 -10.26
C MET A 141 -4.61 -6.06 -11.52
N GLU A 142 -4.87 -5.50 -12.70
CA GLU A 142 -4.73 -6.18 -13.99
C GLU A 142 -3.27 -6.58 -14.22
N ASN A 143 -2.31 -5.67 -13.99
CA ASN A 143 -0.88 -5.99 -14.04
C ASN A 143 -0.52 -7.12 -13.04
N TYR A 144 -1.07 -7.10 -11.83
CA TYR A 144 -0.91 -8.20 -10.87
C TYR A 144 -1.45 -9.53 -11.41
N LEU A 145 -2.65 -9.54 -11.99
CA LEU A 145 -3.27 -10.75 -12.55
C LEU A 145 -2.48 -11.28 -13.75
N ASP A 146 -2.03 -10.40 -14.65
CA ASP A 146 -1.22 -10.77 -15.82
C ASP A 146 0.08 -11.47 -15.42
N ARG A 147 0.69 -11.08 -14.29
CA ARG A 147 1.88 -11.74 -13.75
C ARG A 147 1.57 -13.03 -13.00
N LYS A 148 0.41 -13.11 -12.34
CA LYS A 148 -0.01 -14.29 -11.59
C LYS A 148 -0.45 -15.45 -12.50
N LEU A 149 -0.99 -15.12 -13.68
CA LEU A 149 -1.54 -16.08 -14.65
C LEU A 149 -0.52 -16.52 -15.71
N LYS A 150 0.63 -15.86 -15.79
CA LYS A 150 1.80 -16.31 -16.55
C LYS A 150 2.57 -17.36 -15.76
#